data_AF-A0A3D6ANY7-F1
#
_entry.id   AF-A0A3D6ANY7-F1
#
_cell.length_a   1.000
_cell.length_b   1.000
_cell.length_c   1.000
_cell.angle_alpha   90.00
_cell.angle_beta   90.00
_cell.angle_gamma   90.00
#
_symmetry.space_group_name_H-M   'P 1'
#
loop_
_entity.id
_entity.type
_entity.pdbx_description
1 polymer ?
#
loop_
_entity_poly.entity_id
_entity_poly.type
_entity_poly.pdbx_seq_one_letter_code
_entity_poly.pdbx_strand_id
1 'polypeptide(L)'
;MHKFKSAPMSRSEQATTMAVEANAGAVGEDELESMRAMFGEDFAMLAELYLGDSPRRIVALHAAAAADDAEQAARVAHSLGGSCASIGATGLKELCQTVELDCRAGNLDKLGPQLQAIESEYAKIELRLRAMLQA
;
A
#
# COMPACT_ATOMS: atom_id res chain seq x y z
N MET A 1 25.04 39.18 -34.64
CA MET A 1 24.61 39.95 -33.45
C MET A 1 23.24 39.40 -33.04
N HIS A 2 23.23 38.53 -32.04
CA HIS A 2 22.04 37.80 -31.57
C HIS A 2 21.27 38.66 -30.56
N LYS A 3 19.97 38.86 -30.77
CA LYS A 3 19.03 39.30 -29.73
C LYS A 3 17.73 38.48 -29.83
N PHE A 4 17.71 37.32 -29.19
CA PHE A 4 16.46 36.64 -28.84
C PHE A 4 15.91 37.32 -27.58
N LYS A 5 14.71 37.90 -27.72
CA LYS A 5 13.96 38.58 -26.67
C LYS A 5 13.18 37.51 -25.89
N SER A 6 13.44 37.36 -24.59
CA SER A 6 12.69 36.46 -23.71
C SER A 6 11.21 36.85 -23.68
N ALA A 7 10.33 35.90 -23.96
CA ALA A 7 8.92 35.97 -23.63
C ALA A 7 8.73 35.49 -22.17
N PRO A 8 7.85 36.11 -21.36
CA PRO A 8 7.52 35.59 -20.04
C PRO A 8 6.69 34.30 -20.16
N MET A 9 7.02 33.29 -19.35
CA MET A 9 6.32 32.00 -19.26
C MET A 9 4.84 32.18 -18.85
N SER A 10 4.00 31.24 -19.29
CA SER A 10 2.54 31.31 -19.21
C SER A 10 2.04 30.92 -17.82
N ARG A 11 1.00 31.61 -17.33
CA ARG A 11 0.33 31.36 -16.03
C ARG A 11 -0.25 29.94 -15.90
N SER A 12 -0.39 29.21 -17.01
CA SER A 12 -0.84 27.81 -17.05
C SER A 12 0.21 26.82 -16.55
N GLU A 13 1.50 27.18 -16.53
CA GLU A 13 2.59 26.25 -16.18
C GLU A 13 2.84 26.21 -14.67
N GLN A 14 2.29 27.15 -13.90
CA GLN A 14 2.41 27.19 -12.44
C GLN A 14 1.39 26.30 -11.70
N ALA A 15 0.33 25.85 -12.38
CA ALA A 15 -0.71 25.01 -11.76
C ALA A 15 -0.32 23.53 -11.68
N THR A 16 0.61 23.07 -12.54
CA THR A 16 0.99 21.65 -12.63
C THR A 16 2.00 21.23 -11.55
N THR A 17 2.65 22.17 -10.87
CA THR A 17 3.72 21.89 -9.91
C THR A 17 3.22 21.68 -8.46
N MET A 18 1.95 21.94 -8.16
CA MET A 18 1.40 21.79 -6.80
C MET A 18 0.85 20.39 -6.47
N ALA A 19 0.92 19.42 -7.38
CA ALA A 19 0.36 18.08 -7.17
C ALA A 19 1.40 16.99 -6.87
N VAL A 20 2.69 17.31 -6.77
CA VAL A 20 3.78 16.30 -6.80
C VAL A 20 4.46 16.09 -5.44
N GLU A 21 4.12 16.83 -4.38
CA GLU A 21 4.79 16.71 -3.07
C GLU A 21 3.87 16.31 -1.91
N ALA A 22 2.91 15.41 -2.15
CA ALA A 22 2.14 14.81 -1.05
C ALA A 22 1.62 13.41 -1.40
N ASN A 23 2.48 12.38 -1.43
CA ASN A 23 1.97 11.02 -1.20
C ASN A 23 2.96 9.98 -0.66
N ALA A 24 3.92 10.38 0.18
CA ALA A 24 4.82 9.42 0.83
C ALA A 24 4.41 9.08 2.29
N GLY A 25 3.16 9.30 2.70
CA GLY A 25 2.83 9.22 4.13
C GLY A 25 1.37 9.10 4.56
N ALA A 26 0.41 8.88 3.66
CA ALA A 26 -0.96 8.62 4.06
C ALA A 26 -1.46 7.40 3.30
N VAL A 27 -1.80 6.31 4.01
CA VAL A 27 -2.96 5.52 3.58
C VAL A 27 -4.02 6.56 3.29
N GLY A 28 -4.50 6.68 2.05
CA GLY A 28 -5.47 7.69 1.68
C GLY A 28 -6.57 7.68 2.73
N GLU A 29 -6.62 8.72 3.56
CA GLU A 29 -7.50 8.69 4.73
C GLU A 29 -8.94 8.40 4.27
N ASP A 30 -9.25 8.88 3.09
CA ASP A 30 -10.49 8.74 2.35
C ASP A 30 -10.86 7.29 1.94
N GLU A 31 -9.92 6.38 1.69
CA GLU A 31 -10.24 5.10 1.04
C GLU A 31 -10.78 4.03 2.00
N LEU A 32 -10.20 3.92 3.21
CA LEU A 32 -10.77 3.07 4.26
C LEU A 32 -12.17 3.55 4.65
N GLU A 33 -12.38 4.87 4.70
CA GLU A 33 -13.69 5.46 5.01
C GLU A 33 -14.68 5.27 3.85
N SER A 34 -14.23 5.42 2.60
CA SER A 34 -15.03 5.14 1.41
C SER A 34 -15.48 3.69 1.36
N MET A 35 -14.59 2.74 1.69
CA MET A 35 -14.96 1.33 1.80
C MET A 35 -15.94 1.09 2.96
N ARG A 36 -15.71 1.71 4.12
CA ARG A 36 -16.68 1.66 5.24
C ARG A 36 -18.05 2.19 4.83
N ALA A 37 -18.12 3.31 4.14
CA ALA A 37 -19.38 3.90 3.68
C ALA A 37 -20.07 3.02 2.62
N MET A 38 -19.29 2.37 1.75
CA MET A 38 -19.81 1.47 0.70
C MET A 38 -20.40 0.18 1.29
N PHE A 39 -19.69 -0.44 2.23
CA PHE A 39 -20.11 -1.72 2.84
C PHE A 39 -21.06 -1.53 4.03
N GLY A 40 -21.13 -0.34 4.62
CA GLY A 40 -22.01 -0.05 5.75
C GLY A 40 -21.74 -0.99 6.94
N GLU A 41 -22.79 -1.67 7.40
CA GLU A 41 -22.73 -2.57 8.56
C GLU A 41 -21.81 -3.79 8.32
N ASP A 42 -21.68 -4.25 7.07
CA ASP A 42 -20.84 -5.41 6.72
C ASP A 42 -19.33 -5.09 6.79
N PHE A 43 -18.95 -3.81 6.81
CA PHE A 43 -17.55 -3.40 6.90
C PHE A 43 -16.88 -3.93 8.16
N ALA A 44 -17.60 -4.02 9.29
CA ALA A 44 -17.04 -4.49 10.54
C ALA A 44 -16.52 -5.93 10.44
N MET A 45 -17.31 -6.81 9.81
CA MET A 45 -16.93 -8.20 9.57
C MET A 45 -15.71 -8.30 8.65
N LEU A 46 -15.66 -7.50 7.58
CA LEU A 46 -14.52 -7.46 6.67
C LEU A 46 -13.24 -6.98 7.38
N ALA A 47 -13.34 -5.93 8.20
CA ALA A 47 -12.24 -5.40 8.98
C ALA A 47 -11.71 -6.42 10.00
N GLU A 48 -12.61 -7.12 10.72
CA GLU A 48 -12.21 -8.16 11.67
C GLU A 48 -11.52 -9.34 10.98
N LEU A 49 -12.03 -9.79 9.84
CA LEU A 49 -11.40 -10.84 9.05
C LEU A 49 -10.01 -10.41 8.58
N TYR A 50 -9.89 -9.19 8.06
CA TYR A 50 -8.62 -8.61 7.64
C TYR A 50 -7.60 -8.57 8.80
N LEU A 51 -8.01 -8.09 9.97
CA LEU A 51 -7.17 -7.99 11.18
C LEU A 51 -6.76 -9.37 11.72
N GLY A 52 -7.61 -10.39 11.57
CA GLY A 52 -7.32 -11.76 12.01
C GLY A 52 -6.39 -12.53 11.08
N ASP A 53 -6.43 -12.25 9.78
CA ASP A 53 -5.73 -13.02 8.75
C ASP A 53 -4.38 -12.39 8.35
N SER A 54 -4.32 -11.05 8.24
CA SER A 54 -3.14 -10.32 7.78
C SER A 54 -1.86 -10.62 8.57
N PRO A 55 -1.86 -10.69 9.92
CA PRO A 55 -0.64 -11.01 10.67
C PRO A 55 -0.05 -12.38 10.31
N ARG A 56 -0.91 -13.37 10.07
CA ARG A 56 -0.47 -14.73 9.69
C ARG A 56 0.20 -14.74 8.32
N ARG A 57 -0.30 -13.92 7.39
CA ARG A 57 0.28 -13.76 6.05
C ARG A 57 1.63 -13.04 6.09
N ILE A 58 1.75 -12.00 6.92
CA ILE A 58 3.03 -11.29 7.12
C ILE A 58 4.08 -12.26 7.68
N VAL A 59 3.73 -13.07 8.67
CA VAL A 59 4.63 -14.12 9.19
C VAL A 59 5.00 -15.15 8.10
N ALA A 60 4.03 -15.59 7.28
CA ALA A 60 4.31 -16.50 6.18
C ALA A 60 5.23 -15.89 5.11
N LEU A 61 5.14 -14.58 4.88
CA LEU A 61 6.00 -13.86 3.94
C LEU A 61 7.44 -13.77 4.45
N HIS A 62 7.62 -13.54 5.76
CA HIS A 62 8.93 -13.65 6.42
C HIS A 62 9.53 -15.06 6.31
N ALA A 63 8.72 -16.09 6.56
CA ALA A 63 9.17 -17.47 6.46
C ALA A 63 9.61 -17.83 5.03
N ALA A 64 8.87 -17.39 4.02
CA ALA A 64 9.24 -17.59 2.62
C ALA A 64 10.54 -16.84 2.27
N ALA A 65 10.70 -15.60 2.74
CA ALA A 65 11.91 -14.83 2.53
C ALA A 65 13.14 -15.48 3.20
N ALA A 66 12.99 -15.99 4.43
CA ALA A 66 14.08 -16.69 5.13
C ALA A 66 14.48 -18.02 4.49
N ALA A 67 13.59 -18.62 3.69
CA ALA A 67 13.83 -19.86 2.97
C ALA A 67 14.27 -19.63 1.51
N ASP A 68 14.46 -18.38 1.07
CA ASP A 68 14.66 -18.00 -0.33
C ASP A 68 13.58 -18.55 -1.29
N ASP A 69 12.36 -18.78 -0.78
CA ASP A 69 11.24 -19.33 -1.54
C ASP A 69 10.45 -18.20 -2.23
N ALA A 70 10.99 -17.77 -3.36
CA ALA A 70 10.41 -16.72 -4.21
C ALA A 70 8.96 -17.01 -4.61
N GLU A 71 8.65 -18.27 -4.92
CA GLU A 71 7.33 -18.65 -5.42
C GLU A 71 6.28 -18.55 -4.32
N GLN A 72 6.63 -19.04 -3.11
CA GLN A 72 5.78 -18.91 -1.94
C GLN A 72 5.63 -17.45 -1.51
N ALA A 73 6.70 -16.67 -1.51
CA ALA A 73 6.65 -15.25 -1.18
C ALA A 73 5.70 -14.49 -2.13
N ALA A 74 5.80 -14.74 -3.43
CA ALA A 74 4.91 -14.14 -4.43
C ALA A 74 3.43 -14.52 -4.20
N ARG A 75 3.13 -15.79 -3.90
CA ARG A 75 1.76 -16.24 -3.60
C ARG A 75 1.18 -15.59 -2.34
N VAL A 76 1.97 -15.52 -1.27
CA VAL A 76 1.54 -14.91 0.00
C VAL A 76 1.29 -13.41 -0.19
N ALA A 77 2.20 -12.71 -0.88
CA ALA A 77 2.05 -11.30 -1.20
C ALA A 77 0.80 -11.03 -2.05
N HIS A 78 0.54 -11.83 -3.09
CA HIS A 78 -0.67 -11.74 -3.90
C HIS A 78 -1.94 -11.83 -3.05
N SER A 79 -2.00 -12.85 -2.17
CA SER A 79 -3.18 -13.08 -1.35
C SER A 79 -3.37 -12.01 -0.27
N LEU A 80 -2.29 -11.50 0.32
CA LEU A 80 -2.36 -10.37 1.26
C LEU A 80 -2.82 -9.10 0.55
N GLY A 81 -2.30 -8.83 -0.66
CA GLY A 81 -2.70 -7.70 -1.49
C GLY A 81 -4.18 -7.71 -1.84
N GLY A 82 -4.76 -8.88 -2.13
CA GLY A 82 -6.20 -9.03 -2.34
C GLY A 82 -7.03 -8.65 -1.10
N SER A 83 -6.59 -9.09 0.08
CA SER A 83 -7.24 -8.71 1.35
C SER A 83 -7.13 -7.20 1.63
N CYS A 84 -5.99 -6.59 1.32
CA CYS A 84 -5.79 -5.15 1.42
C CYS A 84 -6.72 -4.36 0.47
N ALA A 85 -6.92 -4.86 -0.76
CA ALA A 85 -7.84 -4.24 -1.70
C ALA A 85 -9.29 -4.26 -1.19
N SER A 86 -9.72 -5.35 -0.56
CA SER A 86 -11.08 -5.48 -0.02
C SER A 86 -11.41 -4.47 1.09
N ILE A 87 -10.42 -4.04 1.87
CA ILE A 87 -10.63 -3.09 2.97
C ILE A 87 -10.33 -1.63 2.58
N GLY A 88 -9.76 -1.38 1.38
CA GLY A 88 -9.33 -0.05 0.96
C GLY A 88 -7.93 0.34 1.45
N ALA A 89 -7.09 -0.64 1.80
CA ALA A 89 -5.71 -0.44 2.20
C ALA A 89 -4.77 -0.33 0.99
N THR A 90 -4.97 0.70 0.16
CA THR A 90 -4.31 0.86 -1.15
C THR A 90 -2.78 0.85 -1.06
N GLY A 91 -2.20 1.62 -0.13
CA GLY A 91 -0.75 1.69 0.05
C GLY A 91 -0.12 0.32 0.36
N LEU A 92 -0.73 -0.45 1.26
CA LEU A 92 -0.24 -1.78 1.58
C LEU A 92 -0.47 -2.78 0.44
N LYS A 93 -1.57 -2.65 -0.31
CA LYS A 93 -1.81 -3.43 -1.53
C LYS A 93 -0.70 -3.19 -2.57
N GLU A 94 -0.26 -1.95 -2.77
CA GLU A 94 0.82 -1.61 -3.70
C GLU A 94 2.18 -2.19 -3.27
N LEU A 95 2.47 -2.16 -1.96
CA LEU A 95 3.64 -2.84 -1.41
C LEU A 95 3.60 -4.35 -1.66
N CYS A 96 2.44 -4.99 -1.45
CA CYS A 96 2.25 -6.41 -1.75
C CYS A 96 2.45 -6.72 -3.24
N GLN A 97 1.94 -5.87 -4.14
CA GLN A 97 2.15 -6.02 -5.58
C GLN A 97 3.63 -5.89 -5.96
N THR A 98 4.34 -4.96 -5.34
CA THR A 98 5.78 -4.77 -5.56
C THR A 98 6.56 -6.02 -5.14
N VAL A 99 6.26 -6.58 -3.96
CA VAL A 99 6.85 -7.84 -3.49
C VAL A 99 6.55 -8.99 -4.45
N GLU A 100 5.29 -9.14 -4.87
CA GLU A 100 4.87 -10.20 -5.80
C GLU A 100 5.69 -10.14 -7.12
N LEU A 101 5.85 -8.95 -7.68
CA LEU A 101 6.60 -8.73 -8.92
C LEU A 101 8.10 -8.99 -8.74
N ASP A 102 8.70 -8.49 -7.67
CA ASP A 102 10.14 -8.68 -7.41
C ASP A 102 10.46 -10.15 -7.13
N CYS A 103 9.61 -10.87 -6.39
CA CYS A 103 9.77 -12.30 -6.17
C CYS A 103 9.69 -13.09 -7.49
N ARG A 104 8.71 -12.77 -8.37
CA ARG A 104 8.59 -13.40 -9.69
C ARG A 104 9.78 -13.10 -10.60
N ALA A 105 10.42 -11.94 -10.42
CA ALA A 105 11.64 -11.57 -11.13
C ALA A 105 12.92 -12.16 -10.52
N GLY A 106 12.83 -12.82 -9.35
CA GLY A 106 13.97 -13.39 -8.63
C GLY A 106 14.77 -12.36 -7.80
N ASN A 107 14.24 -11.16 -7.59
CA ASN A 107 14.90 -10.07 -6.84
C ASN A 107 14.71 -10.21 -5.32
N LEU A 108 15.16 -11.34 -4.74
CA LEU A 108 14.97 -11.65 -3.31
C LEU A 108 15.78 -10.73 -2.39
N ASP A 109 16.82 -10.08 -2.90
CA ASP A 109 17.62 -9.08 -2.18
C ASP A 109 16.78 -7.86 -1.73
N LYS A 110 15.65 -7.60 -2.39
CA LYS A 110 14.74 -6.50 -2.07
C LYS A 110 13.69 -6.85 -1.01
N LEU A 111 13.50 -8.12 -0.69
CA LEU A 111 12.42 -8.57 0.20
C LEU A 111 12.53 -8.00 1.61
N GLY A 112 13.75 -7.89 2.16
CA GLY A 112 13.98 -7.38 3.51
C GLY A 112 13.39 -5.98 3.74
N PRO A 113 13.83 -4.93 2.99
CA PRO A 113 13.26 -3.60 3.14
C PRO A 113 11.77 -3.52 2.77
N GLN A 114 11.30 -4.34 1.83
CA GLN A 114 9.88 -4.39 1.47
C GLN A 114 9.01 -4.97 2.59
N LEU A 115 9.48 -6.01 3.27
CA LEU A 115 8.81 -6.58 4.44
C LEU A 115 8.70 -5.56 5.58
N GLN A 116 9.76 -4.81 5.85
CA GLN A 116 9.72 -3.74 6.85
C GLN A 116 8.70 -2.63 6.50
N ALA A 117 8.59 -2.29 5.21
CA ALA A 117 7.57 -1.35 4.73
C ALA A 117 6.15 -1.90 4.91
N ILE A 118 5.93 -3.18 4.59
CA ILE A 118 4.65 -3.88 4.79
C ILE A 118 4.23 -3.86 6.26
N GLU A 119 5.14 -4.19 7.18
CA GLU A 119 4.84 -4.18 8.62
C GLU A 119 4.49 -2.79 9.13
N SER A 120 5.27 -1.79 8.73
CA SER A 120 5.06 -0.40 9.13
C SER A 120 3.72 0.13 8.64
N GLU A 121 3.33 -0.23 7.42
CA GLU A 121 2.06 0.20 6.85
C GLU A 121 0.88 -0.56 7.44
N TYR A 122 1.02 -1.88 7.63
CA TYR A 122 0.02 -2.69 8.31
C TYR A 122 -0.29 -2.16 9.72
N ALA A 123 0.73 -1.78 10.50
CA ALA A 123 0.52 -1.25 11.85
C ALA A 123 -0.35 0.03 11.87
N LYS A 124 -0.20 0.91 10.86
CA LYS A 124 -1.04 2.12 10.72
C LYS A 124 -2.48 1.75 10.38
N ILE A 125 -2.66 0.83 9.43
CA ILE A 125 -3.99 0.34 9.02
C ILE A 125 -4.68 -0.35 10.19
N GLU A 126 -3.98 -1.20 10.92
CA GLU A 126 -4.50 -1.90 12.10
C GLU A 126 -5.01 -0.91 13.14
N LEU A 127 -4.19 0.08 13.52
CA LEU A 127 -4.58 1.10 14.48
C LEU A 127 -5.87 1.81 14.05
N ARG A 128 -5.96 2.14 12.76
CA ARG A 128 -7.09 2.87 12.20
C ARG A 128 -8.36 2.04 12.15
N LEU A 129 -8.29 0.80 11.66
CA LEU A 129 -9.44 -0.11 11.65
C LEU A 129 -9.96 -0.36 13.07
N ARG A 130 -9.07 -0.55 14.04
CA ARG A 130 -9.46 -0.70 15.45
C ARG A 130 -10.19 0.53 15.98
N ALA A 131 -9.77 1.74 15.61
CA ALA A 131 -10.48 2.96 15.98
C ALA A 131 -11.87 3.05 15.32
N MET A 132 -12.00 2.67 14.04
CA MET A 132 -13.27 2.67 13.31
C MET A 132 -14.29 1.64 13.85
N LEU A 133 -13.81 0.53 14.41
CA LEU A 133 -14.64 -0.52 15.02
C LEU A 133 -15.11 -0.21 16.44
N GLN A 134 -14.47 0.76 17.10
CA GLN A 134 -14.82 1.21 18.45
C GLN A 134 -15.74 2.45 18.46
N ALA A 135 -16.00 3.02 17.28
CA ALA A 135 -16.80 4.23 17.06
C ALA A 135 -18.23 3.88 16.67
#